data_AF-A0A455U6D0-F1
#
_entry.id   AF-A0A455U6D0-F1
#
_cell.length_a   1.000
_cell.length_b   1.000
_cell.length_c   1.000
_cell.angle_alpha   90.00
_cell.angle_beta   90.00
_cell.angle_gamma   90.00
#
_symmetry.space_group_name_H-M   'P 1'
#
loop_
_entity.id
_entity.type
_entity.pdbx_description
1 polymer ?
#
loop_
_entity_poly.entity_id
_entity_poly.type
_entity_poly.pdbx_seq_one_letter_code
_entity_poly.pdbx_strand_id
1 'polypeptide(L)'
;MMIVYLSHGLESGPGALKTQAMKGIAEKLDDCEPVVMDYRGMSQPQQRLQHLLSVLAERNDDPACCVLAGSSLGGWLSAAVSAQQPVLGCFCWPLRSV
;
A
#
# COMPACT_ATOMS: atom_id res chain seq x y z
N MET A 1 -3.73 6.26 16.11
CA MET A 1 -3.30 5.10 15.31
C MET A 1 -3.14 5.52 13.85
N MET A 2 -1.90 5.57 13.37
CA MET A 2 -1.58 5.72 11.95
C MET A 2 -1.71 4.38 11.25
N ILE A 3 -2.31 4.35 10.06
CA ILE A 3 -2.44 3.11 9.28
C ILE A 3 -1.54 3.20 8.05
N VAL A 4 -0.74 2.16 7.82
CA VAL A 4 0.21 2.08 6.71
C VAL A 4 -0.22 0.97 5.76
N TYR A 5 -0.77 1.36 4.61
CA TYR A 5 -1.17 0.43 3.56
C TYR A 5 0.02 0.07 2.68
N LEU A 6 0.38 -1.21 2.65
CA LEU A 6 1.53 -1.75 1.96
C LEU A 6 1.11 -2.51 0.69
N SER A 7 1.42 -1.93 -0.47
CA SER A 7 1.04 -2.45 -1.77
C SER A 7 2.21 -3.09 -2.53
N HIS A 8 2.07 -4.38 -2.87
CA HIS A 8 3.07 -5.12 -3.64
C HIS A 8 2.99 -4.83 -5.17
N GLY A 9 4.05 -5.18 -5.91
CA GLY A 9 4.13 -5.04 -7.37
C GLY A 9 3.32 -6.10 -8.15
N LEU A 10 3.37 -6.05 -9.49
CA LEU A 10 2.56 -6.90 -10.38
C LEU A 10 2.73 -8.41 -10.12
N GLU A 11 3.98 -8.88 -10.22
CA GLU A 11 4.37 -10.30 -10.13
C GLU A 11 4.62 -10.79 -8.69
N SER A 12 4.62 -9.87 -7.73
CA SER A 12 4.86 -10.17 -6.33
C SER A 12 3.55 -10.38 -5.58
N GLY A 13 3.58 -10.98 -4.39
CA GLY A 13 2.40 -11.13 -3.52
C GLY A 13 2.56 -10.40 -2.19
N PRO A 14 1.59 -10.51 -1.28
CA PRO A 14 1.65 -9.89 0.05
C PRO A 14 2.87 -10.34 0.86
N GLY A 15 3.35 -11.58 0.65
CA GLY A 15 4.57 -12.12 1.27
C GLY A 15 5.89 -11.65 0.66
N ALA A 16 5.88 -10.69 -0.28
CA ALA A 16 7.10 -10.23 -0.93
C ALA A 16 8.10 -9.59 0.06
N LEU A 17 9.39 -9.87 -0.13
CA LEU A 17 10.47 -9.45 0.78
C LEU A 17 10.41 -7.97 1.16
N LYS A 18 10.24 -7.08 0.18
CA LYS A 18 10.17 -5.61 0.41
C LYS A 18 8.94 -5.21 1.21
N THR A 19 7.79 -5.81 0.90
CA THR A 19 6.53 -5.57 1.61
C THR A 19 6.64 -6.02 3.07
N GLN A 20 7.19 -7.22 3.30
CA GLN A 20 7.39 -7.76 4.65
C GLN A 20 8.45 -6.99 5.45
N ALA A 21 9.51 -6.51 4.79
CA ALA A 21 10.49 -5.63 5.43
C ALA A 21 9.84 -4.32 5.91
N MET A 22 9.02 -3.68 5.07
CA MET A 22 8.29 -2.46 5.45
C MET A 22 7.25 -2.72 6.54
N LYS A 23 6.54 -3.84 6.47
CA LYS A 23 5.63 -4.29 7.54
C LYS A 23 6.37 -4.38 8.88
N GLY A 24 7.52 -5.06 8.90
CA GLY A 24 8.33 -5.21 10.11
C GLY A 24 8.95 -3.90 10.64
N ILE A 25 9.03 -2.84 9.82
CA ILE A 25 9.38 -1.49 10.31
C ILE A 25 8.16 -0.81 10.93
N ALA A 26 7.01 -0.85 10.25
CA ALA A 26 5.77 -0.26 10.73
C ALA A 26 5.31 -0.88 12.07
N GLU A 27 5.46 -2.20 12.25
CA GLU A 27 5.15 -2.90 13.50
C GLU A 27 6.02 -2.48 14.70
N LYS A 28 7.15 -1.79 14.45
CA LYS A 28 8.03 -1.28 15.51
C LYS A 28 7.74 0.17 15.89
N LEU A 29 6.87 0.85 15.15
CA LEU A 29 6.46 2.21 15.46
C LEU A 29 5.31 2.19 16.46
N ASP A 30 5.34 3.14 17.40
CA ASP A 30 4.23 3.32 18.34
C ASP A 30 2.98 3.80 17.59
N ASP A 31 1.81 3.26 17.98
CA ASP A 31 0.51 3.68 17.46
C ASP A 31 0.43 3.62 15.91
N CYS A 32 1.00 2.54 15.33
CA CYS A 32 1.03 2.28 13.89
C CYS A 32 0.52 0.87 13.53
N GLU A 33 -0.44 0.78 12.61
CA GLU A 33 -0.96 -0.49 12.07
C GLU A 33 -0.55 -0.67 10.60
N PRO A 34 0.22 -1.71 10.24
CA PRO A 34 0.46 -2.03 8.84
C PRO A 34 -0.62 -2.94 8.26
N VAL A 35 -1.23 -2.50 7.15
CA VAL A 35 -2.19 -3.28 6.35
C VAL A 35 -1.50 -3.74 5.08
N VAL A 36 -1.23 -5.04 4.95
CA VAL A 36 -0.64 -5.60 3.73
C VAL A 36 -1.76 -5.98 2.76
N MET A 37 -1.77 -5.33 1.60
CA MET A 37 -2.75 -5.59 0.55
C MET A 37 -2.39 -6.83 -0.27
N ASP A 38 -3.39 -7.60 -0.68
CA ASP A 38 -3.23 -8.76 -1.55
C ASP A 38 -3.93 -8.51 -2.90
N TYR A 39 -3.14 -8.37 -3.95
CA TYR A 39 -3.61 -8.13 -5.32
C TYR A 39 -3.40 -9.35 -6.24
N ARG A 40 -3.15 -10.54 -5.68
CA ARG A 40 -3.00 -11.75 -6.49
C ARG A 40 -4.27 -12.00 -7.31
N GLY A 41 -4.10 -12.38 -8.57
CA GLY A 41 -5.21 -12.55 -9.53
C GLY A 41 -5.73 -11.26 -10.16
N MET A 42 -5.28 -10.08 -9.72
CA MET A 42 -5.64 -8.79 -10.32
C MET A 42 -4.49 -8.30 -11.22
N SER A 43 -4.59 -8.51 -12.53
CA SER A 43 -3.54 -8.08 -13.47
C SER A 43 -3.67 -6.60 -13.86
N GLN A 44 -4.88 -6.05 -13.83
CA GLN A 44 -5.14 -4.69 -14.29
C GLN A 44 -4.88 -3.66 -13.17
N PRO A 45 -4.07 -2.60 -13.43
CA PRO A 45 -3.80 -1.54 -12.45
C PRO A 45 -5.07 -0.92 -11.86
N GLN A 46 -6.09 -0.66 -12.69
CA GLN A 46 -7.36 -0.07 -12.27
C GLN A 46 -8.15 -0.99 -11.33
N GLN A 47 -8.11 -2.31 -11.53
CA GLN A 47 -8.75 -3.26 -10.61
C GLN A 47 -8.08 -3.23 -9.24
N ARG A 48 -6.74 -3.14 -9.19
CA ARG A 48 -6.00 -3.03 -7.94
C ARG A 48 -6.28 -1.71 -7.21
N LEU A 49 -6.40 -0.61 -7.97
CA LEU A 49 -6.74 0.70 -7.41
C LEU A 49 -8.14 0.68 -6.79
N GLN A 50 -9.12 0.14 -7.51
CA GLN A 50 -10.48 0.00 -6.99
C GLN A 50 -10.50 -0.91 -5.75
N HIS A 51 -9.72 -1.99 -5.73
CA HIS A 51 -9.61 -2.86 -4.57
C HIS A 51 -9.05 -2.11 -3.34
N LEU A 52 -7.97 -1.35 -3.51
CA LEU A 52 -7.40 -0.52 -2.44
C LEU A 52 -8.43 0.48 -1.88
N LEU A 53 -9.14 1.20 -2.75
CA LEU A 53 -10.18 2.15 -2.34
C LEU A 53 -11.35 1.47 -1.63
N SER A 54 -11.73 0.26 -2.08
CA SER A 54 -12.80 -0.51 -1.46
C SER A 54 -12.41 -0.97 -0.06
N VAL A 55 -11.17 -1.45 0.13
CA VAL A 55 -10.68 -1.86 1.47
C VAL A 55 -10.59 -0.68 2.43
N LEU A 56 -10.11 0.49 1.98
CA LEU A 56 -10.13 1.73 2.78
C LEU A 56 -11.54 2.07 3.26
N ALA A 57 -12.52 2.01 2.34
CA ALA A 57 -13.92 2.30 2.64
C ALA A 57 -14.55 1.25 3.57
N GLU A 58 -14.32 -0.04 3.34
CA GLU A 58 -14.83 -1.15 4.16
C GLU A 58 -14.31 -1.09 5.59
N ARG A 59 -13.06 -0.67 5.76
CA ARG A 59 -12.43 -0.45 7.08
C ARG A 59 -12.82 0.87 7.72
N ASN A 60 -13.50 1.75 6.98
CA ASN A 60 -13.81 3.12 7.37
C ASN A 60 -12.55 3.91 7.77
N ASP A 61 -11.45 3.65 7.07
CA ASP A 61 -10.17 4.34 7.26
C ASP A 61 -10.17 5.63 6.44
N ASP A 62 -9.95 6.77 7.10
CA ASP A 62 -9.77 8.06 6.41
C ASP A 62 -8.41 8.09 5.71
N PRO A 63 -8.34 8.19 4.37
CA PRO A 63 -7.08 8.27 3.64
C PRO A 63 -6.18 9.40 4.13
N ALA A 64 -6.75 10.53 4.58
CA ALA A 64 -5.99 11.66 5.11
C ALA A 64 -5.20 11.33 6.38
N CYS A 65 -5.56 10.24 7.08
CA CYS A 65 -4.88 9.71 8.25
C CYS A 65 -4.00 8.47 7.93
N CYS A 66 -3.91 8.08 6.66
CA CYS A 66 -3.20 6.88 6.21
C CYS A 66 -1.94 7.19 5.42
N VAL A 67 -0.90 6.38 5.61
CA VAL A 67 0.27 6.35 4.72
C VAL A 67 0.07 5.26 3.69
N LEU A 68 0.20 5.61 2.40
CA LEU A 68 0.16 4.65 1.30
C LEU A 68 1.57 4.39 0.79
N ALA A 69 1.96 3.13 0.74
CA ALA A 69 3.34 2.74 0.55
C ALA A 69 3.42 1.52 -0.38
N GLY A 70 4.30 1.53 -1.38
CA GLY A 70 4.40 0.39 -2.28
C GLY A 70 5.58 0.35 -3.24
N SER A 71 5.77 -0.83 -3.86
CA SER A 71 6.83 -1.07 -4.85
C SER A 71 6.28 -1.15 -6.26
N SER A 72 6.97 -0.53 -7.23
CA SER A 72 6.63 -0.63 -8.66
C SER A 72 5.15 -0.30 -8.91
N LEU A 73 4.35 -1.25 -9.43
CA LEU A 73 2.90 -1.09 -9.58
C LEU A 73 2.20 -0.73 -8.26
N GLY A 74 2.61 -1.27 -7.12
CA GLY A 74 2.06 -0.87 -5.81
C GLY A 74 2.42 0.56 -5.40
N GLY A 75 3.59 1.05 -5.82
CA GLY A 75 3.95 2.47 -5.67
C GLY A 75 3.10 3.36 -6.56
N TRP A 76 2.81 2.92 -7.79
CA TRP A 76 1.87 3.62 -8.67
C TRP A 76 0.47 3.75 -8.05
N LEU A 77 -0.05 2.71 -7.38
CA LEU A 77 -1.34 2.79 -6.65
C LEU A 77 -1.31 3.87 -5.57
N SER A 78 -0.23 3.91 -4.78
CA SER A 78 -0.05 4.90 -3.71
C SER A 78 -0.04 6.33 -4.27
N ALA A 79 0.72 6.54 -5.35
CA ALA A 79 0.75 7.81 -6.06
C ALA A 79 -0.63 8.18 -6.65
N ALA A 80 -1.32 7.23 -7.28
CA ALA A 80 -2.62 7.46 -7.90
C ALA A 80 -3.70 7.88 -6.90
N VAL A 81 -3.74 7.26 -5.70
CA VAL A 81 -4.66 7.69 -4.63
C VAL A 81 -4.28 9.08 -4.12
N SER A 82 -2.98 9.33 -3.86
CA SER A 82 -2.51 10.63 -3.36
C SER A 82 -2.79 11.80 -4.31
N ALA A 83 -2.92 11.52 -5.62
CA ALA A 83 -3.28 12.52 -6.62
C ALA A 83 -4.79 12.84 -6.67
N GLN A 84 -5.63 11.97 -6.09
CA GLN A 84 -7.10 12.09 -6.11
C GLN A 84 -7.67 12.62 -4.79
N GLN A 85 -7.02 12.30 -3.66
CA GLN A 85 -7.48 12.71 -2.34
C GLN A 85 -6.31 12.91 -1.37
N PRO A 86 -6.48 13.69 -0.29
CA PRO A 86 -5.47 13.83 0.75
C PRO A 86 -5.06 12.48 1.33
N VAL A 87 -3.75 12.32 1.55
CA VAL A 87 -3.17 11.19 2.30
C VAL A 87 -2.17 11.72 3.31
N LEU A 88 -1.97 11.01 4.43
CA LEU A 88 -0.97 11.41 5.44
C LEU A 88 0.45 11.34 4.87
N GLY A 89 0.70 10.37 4.00
CA GLY A 89 1.98 10.21 3.32
C GLY A 89 1.92 9.23 2.16
N CYS A 90 2.85 9.40 1.22
CA CYS A 90 3.02 8.50 0.08
C CYS A 90 4.51 8.12 -0.04
N PHE A 91 4.82 6.81 0.01
CA PHE A 91 6.19 6.32 -0.11
C PHE A 91 6.29 5.28 -1.25
N CYS A 92 7.02 5.63 -2.30
CA CYS A 92 7.15 4.82 -3.51
C CYS A 92 8.60 4.34 -3.67
N TRP A 93 8.82 3.02 -3.74
CA TRP A 93 10.16 2.45 -3.93
C TRP A 93 10.29 1.59 -5.20
N PRO A 94 11.44 1.71 -5.91
CA PRO A 94 11.62 1.06 -7.21
C PRO A 94 11.75 -0.47 -7.11
N LEU A 95 11.71 -1.12 -8.27
CA LEU A 95 12.28 -2.46 -8.43
C LEU A 95 13.80 -2.30 -8.31
N ARG A 96 14.41 -2.81 -7.24
CA ARG A 96 15.82 -3.20 -7.33
C ARG A 96 15.85 -4.59 -7.96
N SER A 97 16.49 -4.69 -9.12
CA SER A 97 17.07 -5.93 -9.59
C SER A 97 18.08 -6.35 -8.51
N VAL A 98 17.79 -7.43 -7.80
CA VAL A 98 18.83 -8.18 -7.09
C VAL A 98 19.60 -9.01 -8.08
#